data_AF-A0A419EGD9-F1
#
_entry.id   AF-A0A419EGD9-F1
#
_cell.length_a   1.000
_cell.length_b   1.000
_cell.length_c   1.000
_cell.angle_alpha   90.00
_cell.angle_beta   90.00
_cell.angle_gamma   90.00
#
_symmetry.space_group_name_H-M   'P 1'
#
loop_
_entity.id
_entity.type
_entity.pdbx_description
1 polymer ?
#
loop_
_entity_poly.entity_id
_entity_poly.type
_entity_poly.pdbx_seq_one_letter_code
_entity_poly.pdbx_strand_id
1 'polypeptide(L)'
;MGTAQRYLGLAMLADGQYDDARDCFQKSLEVFGEYFEGWDISITLAYLANATLLSGDGVEAKAIYLDSMRHARQINSAPLMLMNLAGLAQLESRLSPDLAAGWLTLVLSHPAATRETKDRARQLLSEVEKRSGVEQIGVSRKKMSIQTLEELVETILE
;
A
#
# COMPACT_ATOMS: atom_id res chain seq x y z
N MET A 1 8.87 -15.71 -16.34
CA MET A 1 8.69 -16.61 -15.17
C MET A 1 8.23 -15.84 -13.93
N GLY A 2 8.86 -14.70 -13.61
CA GLY A 2 8.45 -13.86 -12.46
C GLY A 2 7.00 -13.40 -12.51
N THR A 3 6.55 -12.82 -13.64
CA THR A 3 5.15 -12.40 -13.81
C THR A 3 4.12 -13.52 -13.55
N ALA A 4 4.43 -14.76 -13.96
CA ALA A 4 3.55 -15.90 -13.72
C ALA A 4 3.49 -16.26 -12.22
N GLN A 5 4.62 -16.24 -11.53
CA GLN A 5 4.69 -16.42 -10.08
C GLN A 5 3.91 -15.34 -9.33
N ARG A 6 4.01 -14.07 -9.75
CA ARG A 6 3.20 -12.99 -9.19
C ARG A 6 1.69 -13.25 -9.37
N TYR A 7 1.24 -13.66 -10.55
CA TYR A 7 -0.19 -13.95 -10.75
C TYR A 7 -0.68 -15.16 -9.96
N LEU A 8 0.15 -16.19 -9.80
CA LEU A 8 -0.16 -17.31 -8.90
C LEU A 8 -0.28 -16.85 -7.45
N GLY A 9 0.66 -16.03 -6.99
CA GLY A 9 0.63 -15.43 -5.65
C GLY A 9 -0.63 -14.57 -5.43
N LEU A 10 -1.07 -13.82 -6.44
CA LEU A 10 -2.33 -13.06 -6.36
C LEU A 10 -3.56 -13.97 -6.24
N ALA A 11 -3.58 -15.10 -6.95
CA ALA A 11 -4.67 -16.07 -6.83
C ALA A 11 -4.70 -16.70 -5.43
N MET A 12 -3.55 -17.11 -4.89
CA MET A 12 -3.41 -17.63 -3.53
C MET A 12 -3.80 -16.59 -2.47
N LEU A 13 -3.39 -15.33 -2.66
CA LEU A 13 -3.75 -14.22 -1.79
C LEU A 13 -5.28 -14.01 -1.73
N ALA A 14 -5.95 -14.11 -2.89
CA ALA A 14 -7.41 -14.00 -2.97
C ALA A 14 -8.12 -15.21 -2.32
N ASP A 15 -7.51 -16.39 -2.33
CA ASP A 15 -8.02 -17.60 -1.68
C ASP A 15 -7.71 -17.65 -0.16
N GLY A 16 -6.97 -16.67 0.37
CA GLY A 16 -6.59 -16.62 1.79
C GLY A 16 -5.34 -17.44 2.15
N GLN A 17 -4.64 -17.99 1.15
CA GLN A 17 -3.41 -18.76 1.32
C GLN A 17 -2.20 -17.81 1.41
N TYR A 18 -2.11 -17.07 2.52
CA TYR A 18 -1.16 -15.95 2.63
C TYR A 18 0.31 -16.38 2.58
N ASP A 19 0.69 -17.49 3.22
CA ASP A 19 2.07 -17.95 3.21
C ASP A 19 2.49 -18.50 1.84
N ASP A 20 1.63 -19.27 1.17
CA ASP A 20 1.88 -19.72 -0.21
C ASP A 20 1.98 -18.53 -1.19
N ALA A 21 1.15 -17.49 -0.98
CA ALA A 21 1.23 -16.26 -1.76
C ALA A 21 2.56 -15.54 -1.56
N ARG A 22 3.05 -15.43 -0.31
CA ARG A 22 4.36 -14.84 0.01
C ARG A 22 5.48 -15.58 -0.71
N ASP A 23 5.50 -16.91 -0.66
CA ASP A 23 6.48 -17.73 -1.38
C ASP A 23 6.48 -17.46 -2.89
N CYS A 24 5.29 -17.32 -3.49
CA CYS A 24 5.17 -16.99 -4.91
C CYS A 24 5.68 -15.59 -5.24
N PHE A 25 5.40 -14.59 -4.41
CA PHE A 25 5.93 -13.24 -4.61
C PHE A 25 7.45 -13.18 -4.43
N GLN A 26 8.00 -13.91 -3.46
CA GLN A 26 9.45 -14.03 -3.26
C GLN A 26 10.13 -14.60 -4.51
N LYS A 27 9.62 -15.73 -5.04
CA LYS A 27 10.09 -16.32 -6.31
C LYS A 27 9.96 -15.37 -7.49
N SER A 28 8.90 -14.56 -7.52
CA SER A 28 8.75 -13.53 -8.55
C SER A 28 9.83 -12.45 -8.46
N LEU A 29 10.16 -12.00 -7.25
CA LEU A 29 11.18 -10.98 -7.00
C LEU A 29 12.59 -11.49 -7.33
N GLU A 30 12.89 -12.75 -6.99
CA GLU A 30 14.16 -13.40 -7.37
C GLU A 30 14.37 -13.37 -8.89
N VAL A 31 13.31 -13.62 -9.67
CA VAL A 31 13.38 -13.57 -11.14
C VAL A 31 13.52 -12.14 -11.68
N PHE A 32 12.90 -11.16 -11.03
CA PHE A 32 13.00 -9.76 -11.48
C PHE A 32 14.33 -9.10 -11.10
N GLY A 33 14.95 -9.50 -9.98
CA GLY A 33 16.17 -8.92 -9.43
C GLY A 33 17.41 -9.00 -10.31
N GLU A 34 17.41 -9.82 -11.36
CA GLU A 34 18.56 -9.97 -12.27
C GLU A 34 18.51 -9.04 -13.50
N TYR A 35 17.35 -8.56 -13.95
CA TYR A 35 17.23 -7.88 -15.27
C TYR A 35 16.12 -6.81 -15.42
N PHE A 36 15.26 -6.59 -14.42
CA PHE A 36 14.07 -5.75 -14.56
C PHE A 36 14.06 -4.57 -13.59
N GLU A 37 13.80 -3.36 -14.09
CA GLU A 37 13.72 -2.18 -13.24
C GLU A 37 12.29 -1.80 -12.84
N GLY A 38 12.15 -1.59 -11.53
CA GLY A 38 11.25 -0.63 -10.91
C GLY A 38 9.80 -1.05 -10.75
N TRP A 39 9.06 -1.18 -11.86
CA TRP A 39 7.59 -1.32 -11.78
C TRP A 39 7.18 -2.72 -11.31
N ASP A 40 7.70 -3.76 -11.96
CA ASP A 40 7.41 -5.15 -11.59
C ASP A 40 7.93 -5.48 -10.18
N ILE A 41 9.08 -4.92 -9.79
CA ILE A 41 9.61 -5.07 -8.43
C ILE A 41 8.68 -4.39 -7.42
N SER A 42 8.34 -3.11 -7.63
CA SER A 42 7.48 -2.36 -6.70
C SER A 42 6.11 -3.00 -6.55
N ILE A 43 5.43 -3.35 -7.65
CA ILE A 43 4.09 -3.94 -7.55
C ILE A 43 4.13 -5.31 -6.86
N THR A 44 5.17 -6.12 -7.12
CA THR A 44 5.34 -7.42 -6.46
C THR A 44 5.62 -7.25 -4.96
N LEU A 45 6.48 -6.30 -4.58
CA LEU A 45 6.72 -5.96 -3.17
C LEU A 45 5.45 -5.49 -2.47
N ALA A 46 4.61 -4.69 -3.12
CA ALA A 46 3.35 -4.23 -2.52
C ALA A 46 2.37 -5.39 -2.27
N TYR A 47 2.34 -6.38 -3.15
CA TYR A 47 1.55 -7.60 -2.94
C TYR A 47 2.14 -8.49 -1.85
N LEU A 48 3.46 -8.63 -1.80
CA LEU A 48 4.14 -9.33 -0.72
C LEU A 48 3.85 -8.67 0.63
N ALA A 49 3.96 -7.35 0.72
CA ALA A 49 3.63 -6.59 1.93
C ALA A 49 2.17 -6.83 2.37
N ASN A 50 1.24 -6.87 1.42
CA ASN A 50 -0.17 -7.16 1.70
C ASN A 50 -0.37 -8.58 2.24
N ALA A 51 0.28 -9.58 1.63
CA ALA A 51 0.21 -10.95 2.09
C ALA A 51 0.83 -11.10 3.49
N THR A 52 2.00 -10.49 3.73
CA THR A 52 2.67 -10.45 5.03
C THR A 52 1.81 -9.78 6.11
N LEU A 53 1.12 -8.69 5.76
CA LEU A 53 0.17 -8.03 6.67
C LEU A 53 -1.00 -8.94 7.03
N LEU A 54 -1.56 -9.65 6.06
CA LEU A 54 -2.67 -10.59 6.26
C LEU A 54 -2.25 -11.85 7.02
N SER A 55 -0.99 -12.29 6.90
CA SER A 55 -0.37 -13.32 7.76
C SER A 55 -0.14 -12.83 9.20
N GLY A 56 -0.34 -11.54 9.50
CA GLY A 56 -0.28 -10.98 10.85
C GLY A 56 1.03 -10.26 11.21
N ASP A 57 2.01 -10.23 10.31
CA ASP A 57 3.28 -9.53 10.55
C ASP A 57 3.24 -8.09 10.02
N GLY A 58 2.68 -7.19 10.84
CA GLY A 58 2.58 -5.78 10.48
C GLY A 58 3.92 -5.04 10.44
N VAL A 59 4.94 -5.52 11.16
CA VAL A 59 6.26 -4.88 11.21
C VAL A 59 6.99 -5.15 9.90
N GLU A 60 7.05 -6.41 9.49
CA GLU A 60 7.67 -6.79 8.23
C GLU A 60 6.90 -6.21 7.03
N ALA A 61 5.56 -6.25 7.07
CA ALA A 61 4.74 -5.63 6.02
C ALA A 61 5.04 -4.13 5.86
N LYS A 62 5.27 -3.41 6.96
CA LYS A 62 5.64 -1.99 6.91
C LYS A 62 6.96 -1.79 6.19
N ALA A 63 7.99 -2.59 6.50
CA ALA A 63 9.29 -2.53 5.84
C ALA A 63 9.15 -2.77 4.33
N ILE A 64 8.42 -3.81 3.93
CA ILE A 64 8.23 -4.17 2.52
C ILE A 64 7.42 -3.08 1.77
N TYR A 65 6.42 -2.47 2.40
CA TYR A 65 5.69 -1.34 1.81
C TYR A 65 6.59 -0.12 1.58
N LEU A 66 7.50 0.19 2.52
CA LEU A 66 8.46 1.28 2.36
C LEU A 66 9.43 0.99 1.22
N ASP A 67 9.94 -0.23 1.11
CA ASP A 67 10.82 -0.64 0.01
C ASP A 67 10.11 -0.55 -1.35
N SER A 68 8.87 -1.03 -1.43
CA SER A 68 8.03 -0.86 -2.62
C SER A 68 7.83 0.61 -2.98
N MET A 69 7.61 1.47 -1.97
CA MET A 69 7.42 2.91 -2.16
C MET A 69 8.71 3.59 -2.65
N ARG A 70 9.90 3.16 -2.18
CA ARG A 70 11.19 3.64 -2.72
C ARG A 70 11.33 3.32 -4.20
N HIS A 71 10.99 2.10 -4.62
CA HIS A 71 11.00 1.74 -6.04
C HIS A 71 9.97 2.52 -6.85
N ALA A 72 8.73 2.63 -6.36
CA ALA A 72 7.68 3.43 -7.00
C ALA A 72 8.11 4.89 -7.20
N ARG A 73 8.82 5.46 -6.23
CA ARG A 73 9.42 6.79 -6.32
C ARG A 73 10.51 6.88 -7.37
N GLN A 74 11.45 5.96 -7.39
CA GLN A 74 12.54 5.95 -8.38
C GLN A 74 12.01 5.97 -9.82
N ILE A 75 10.90 5.28 -10.10
CA ILE A 75 10.27 5.25 -11.42
C ILE A 75 9.15 6.30 -11.63
N ASN A 76 8.95 7.22 -10.68
CA ASN A 76 7.89 8.23 -10.73
C ASN A 76 6.48 7.66 -10.96
N SER A 77 6.18 6.50 -10.37
CA SER A 77 4.88 5.84 -10.53
C SER A 77 3.91 6.26 -9.43
N ALA A 78 3.17 7.35 -9.67
CA ALA A 78 2.09 7.79 -8.79
C ALA A 78 1.06 6.70 -8.45
N PRO A 79 0.59 5.84 -9.39
CA PRO A 79 -0.31 4.74 -9.05
C PRO A 79 0.26 3.78 -8.00
N LEU A 80 1.55 3.44 -8.10
CA LEU A 80 2.21 2.53 -7.15
C LEU A 80 2.50 3.22 -5.81
N MET A 81 2.89 4.50 -5.81
CA MET A 81 3.00 5.28 -4.58
C MET A 81 1.68 5.29 -3.80
N LEU A 82 0.56 5.53 -4.49
CA LEU A 82 -0.78 5.58 -3.88
C LEU A 82 -1.24 4.20 -3.38
N MET A 83 -0.88 3.13 -4.09
CA MET A 83 -1.15 1.76 -3.63
C MET A 83 -0.40 1.44 -2.34
N ASN A 84 0.90 1.78 -2.28
CA ASN A 84 1.70 1.61 -1.08
C ASN A 84 1.21 2.50 0.07
N LEU A 85 0.81 3.74 -0.22
CA LEU A 85 0.24 4.66 0.76
C LEU A 85 -1.05 4.10 1.39
N ALA A 86 -1.92 3.46 0.61
CA ALA A 86 -3.11 2.80 1.13
C ALA A 86 -2.76 1.62 2.07
N GLY A 87 -1.72 0.85 1.75
CA GLY A 87 -1.21 -0.22 2.61
C GLY A 87 -0.62 0.30 3.92
N LEU A 88 0.20 1.35 3.85
CA LEU A 88 0.75 2.02 5.05
C LEU A 88 -0.35 2.66 5.90
N ALA A 89 -1.38 3.26 5.29
CA ALA A 89 -2.52 3.79 6.03
C ALA A 89 -3.27 2.71 6.80
N GLN A 90 -3.38 1.50 6.26
CA GLN A 90 -3.98 0.37 6.97
C GLN A 90 -3.18 -0.01 8.23
N LEU A 91 -1.85 0.00 8.15
CA LEU A 91 -0.96 -0.23 9.30
C LEU A 91 -1.10 0.88 10.34
N GLU A 92 -1.07 2.14 9.90
CA GLU A 92 -1.16 3.31 10.78
C GLU A 92 -2.55 3.50 11.39
N SER A 93 -3.61 2.93 10.80
CA SER A 93 -4.99 3.07 11.29
C SER A 93 -5.19 2.68 12.76
N ARG A 94 -4.34 1.80 13.28
CA ARG A 94 -4.39 1.35 14.68
C ARG A 94 -3.73 2.33 15.65
N LEU A 95 -2.73 3.07 15.18
CA LEU A 95 -1.91 3.98 16.00
C LEU A 95 -2.42 5.42 15.87
N SER A 96 -2.69 5.85 14.65
CA SER A 96 -3.04 7.22 14.27
C SER A 96 -4.18 7.20 13.24
N PRO A 97 -5.44 6.97 13.67
CA PRO A 97 -6.58 6.85 12.75
C PRO A 97 -6.81 8.13 11.93
N ASP A 98 -6.57 9.31 12.50
CA ASP A 98 -6.68 10.60 11.79
C ASP A 98 -5.67 10.72 10.64
N LEU A 99 -4.42 10.29 10.88
CA LEU A 99 -3.36 10.30 9.86
C LEU A 99 -3.70 9.32 8.74
N ALA A 100 -4.13 8.10 9.10
CA ALA A 100 -4.56 7.10 8.15
C ALA A 100 -5.75 7.58 7.30
N ALA A 101 -6.75 8.21 7.92
CA ALA A 101 -7.89 8.80 7.20
C ALA A 101 -7.45 9.91 6.23
N GLY A 102 -6.47 10.72 6.63
CA GLY A 102 -5.85 11.74 5.78
C GLY A 102 -5.20 11.15 4.53
N TRP A 103 -4.37 10.11 4.69
CA TRP A 103 -3.72 9.40 3.59
C TRP A 103 -4.74 8.74 2.66
N LEU A 104 -5.75 8.07 3.21
CA LEU A 104 -6.81 7.43 2.43
C LEU A 104 -7.62 8.46 1.63
N THR A 105 -7.89 9.63 2.21
CA THR A 105 -8.58 10.73 1.51
C THR A 105 -7.73 11.25 0.33
N LEU A 106 -6.42 11.38 0.50
CA LEU A 106 -5.50 11.72 -0.59
C LEU A 106 -5.60 10.68 -1.71
N VAL A 107 -5.53 9.39 -1.36
CA VAL A 107 -5.65 8.29 -2.35
C VAL A 107 -6.96 8.37 -3.14
N LEU A 108 -8.09 8.66 -2.48
CA LEU A 108 -9.40 8.74 -3.14
C LEU A 108 -9.50 9.93 -4.10
N SER A 109 -8.93 11.06 -3.73
CA SER A 109 -8.97 12.31 -4.51
C SER A 109 -7.95 12.35 -5.64
N HIS A 110 -6.85 11.59 -5.55
CA HIS A 110 -5.78 11.65 -6.55
C HIS A 110 -6.22 11.04 -7.91
N PRO A 111 -5.96 11.71 -9.05
CA PRO A 111 -6.38 11.24 -10.37
C PRO A 111 -5.63 9.97 -10.83
N ALA A 112 -4.38 9.80 -10.41
CA ALA A 112 -3.56 8.63 -10.79
C ALA A 112 -3.88 7.35 -10.00
N ALA A 113 -4.71 7.41 -8.95
CA ALA A 113 -5.06 6.21 -8.19
C ALA A 113 -5.95 5.29 -9.04
N THR A 114 -5.58 4.01 -9.10
CA THR A 114 -6.35 3.00 -9.82
C THR A 114 -7.70 2.76 -9.17
N ARG A 115 -8.65 2.17 -9.92
CA ARG A 115 -9.96 1.79 -9.37
C ARG A 115 -9.83 0.86 -8.17
N GLU A 116 -8.99 -0.17 -8.28
CA GLU A 116 -8.74 -1.13 -7.20
C GLU A 116 -8.19 -0.44 -5.95
N THR A 117 -7.20 0.45 -6.12
CA THR A 117 -6.63 1.21 -5.01
C THR A 117 -7.68 2.11 -4.34
N LYS A 118 -8.56 2.75 -5.12
CA LYS A 118 -9.67 3.55 -4.57
C LYS A 118 -10.70 2.69 -3.87
N ASP A 119 -11.05 1.55 -4.43
CA ASP A 119 -12.03 0.62 -3.85
C ASP A 119 -11.54 0.13 -2.47
N ARG A 120 -10.26 -0.29 -2.39
CA ARG A 120 -9.59 -0.63 -1.13
C ARG A 120 -9.55 0.56 -0.16
N ALA A 121 -9.19 1.75 -0.64
CA ALA A 121 -9.11 2.93 0.23
C ALA A 121 -10.48 3.31 0.83
N ARG A 122 -11.58 3.16 0.08
CA ARG A 122 -12.94 3.39 0.62
C ARG A 122 -13.30 2.40 1.71
N GLN A 123 -12.96 1.12 1.52
CA GLN A 123 -13.19 0.08 2.52
C GLN A 123 -12.43 0.40 3.81
N LEU A 124 -11.12 0.67 3.70
CA LEU A 124 -10.27 1.03 4.83
C LEU A 124 -10.78 2.28 5.55
N LEU A 125 -11.15 3.32 4.82
CA LEU A 125 -11.64 4.57 5.43
C LEU A 125 -12.92 4.32 6.24
N SER A 126 -13.85 3.52 5.70
CA SER A 126 -15.06 3.12 6.42
C SER A 126 -14.74 2.32 7.69
N GLU A 127 -13.72 1.46 7.66
CA GLU A 127 -13.27 0.73 8.85
C GLU A 127 -12.66 1.66 9.91
N VAL A 128 -11.85 2.63 9.50
CA VAL A 128 -11.26 3.63 10.40
C VAL A 128 -12.36 4.47 11.06
N GLU A 129 -13.33 4.95 10.29
CA GLU A 129 -14.48 5.71 10.79
C GLU A 129 -15.29 4.92 11.82
N LYS A 130 -15.61 3.66 11.52
CA LYS A 130 -16.35 2.77 12.42
C LYS A 130 -15.60 2.51 13.73
N ARG A 131 -14.29 2.25 13.66
CA ARG A 131 -13.47 1.94 14.84
C ARG A 131 -13.27 3.15 15.74
N SER A 132 -13.16 4.33 15.15
CA SER A 132 -12.90 5.56 15.90
C SER A 132 -14.15 6.04 16.64
N GLY A 133 -15.35 5.55 16.29
CA GLY A 133 -16.62 6.03 16.87
C GLY A 133 -16.92 7.48 16.53
N VAL A 134 -16.22 8.06 15.55
CA VAL A 134 -16.26 9.48 15.24
C VAL A 134 -17.23 9.74 14.08
N GLU A 135 -18.47 10.06 14.44
CA GLU A 135 -19.47 10.70 13.59
C GLU A 135 -19.11 12.20 13.31
N GLN A 136 -17.86 12.61 13.52
CA GLN A 136 -17.38 13.99 13.37
C GLN A 136 -16.03 14.13 12.64
N ILE A 137 -15.76 13.33 11.60
CA ILE A 137 -14.66 13.63 10.65
C ILE A 137 -15.06 14.75 9.66
N GLY A 138 -15.89 15.69 10.11
CA GLY A 138 -16.25 16.91 9.38
C GLY A 138 -15.42 18.14 9.79
N VAL A 139 -14.77 18.13 10.97
CA VAL A 139 -14.31 19.38 11.60
C VAL A 139 -12.81 19.44 11.96
N SER A 140 -12.07 18.33 12.03
CA SER A 140 -10.60 18.37 12.06
C SER A 140 -9.99 18.37 10.66
N ARG A 141 -10.52 19.21 9.78
CA ARG A 141 -9.90 19.62 8.51
C ARG A 141 -8.74 20.59 8.77
N LYS A 142 -7.97 20.34 9.83
CA LYS A 142 -7.00 21.26 10.38
C LYS A 142 -5.68 21.06 9.63
N LYS A 143 -5.53 21.82 8.55
CA LYS A 143 -4.26 22.07 7.85
C LYS A 143 -3.43 20.80 7.60
N MET A 144 -3.95 19.87 6.78
CA MET A 144 -3.00 19.24 5.87
C MET A 144 -2.68 20.36 4.87
N SER A 145 -1.50 20.99 5.00
CA SER A 145 -0.97 21.76 3.87
C SER A 145 -1.09 20.87 2.65
N ILE A 146 -1.36 21.44 1.49
CA ILE A 146 -1.37 20.69 0.22
C ILE A 146 0.07 20.24 -0.01
N GLN A 147 0.49 19.18 0.68
CA GLN A 147 1.68 18.44 0.37
C GLN A 147 1.34 17.67 -0.89
N THR A 148 2.19 17.80 -1.90
CA THR A 148 2.07 16.96 -3.08
C THR A 148 2.26 15.49 -2.68
N LEU A 149 1.82 14.57 -3.54
CA LEU A 149 2.06 13.13 -3.30
C LEU A 149 3.56 12.87 -3.09
N GLU A 150 4.40 13.57 -3.85
CA GLU A 150 5.85 13.48 -3.82
C GLU A 150 6.43 13.95 -2.48
N GLU A 151 5.98 15.10 -1.95
CA GLU A 151 6.43 15.63 -0.65
C GLU A 151 6.03 14.71 0.51
N LEU A 152 4.80 14.15 0.45
CA LEU A 152 4.35 13.19 1.44
C LEU A 152 5.18 11.90 1.38
N VAL A 153 5.44 11.39 0.17
CA VAL A 153 6.27 10.20 -0.03
C VAL A 153 7.71 10.44 0.47
N GLU A 154 8.27 11.63 0.27
CA GLU A 154 9.58 11.99 0.84
C GLU A 154 9.56 11.85 2.36
N THR A 155 8.58 12.49 3.00
CA THR A 155 8.45 12.53 4.46
C THR A 155 8.27 11.14 5.07
N ILE A 156 7.60 10.22 4.36
CA ILE A 156 7.40 8.82 4.80
C ILE A 156 8.70 7.99 4.67
N LEU A 157 9.58 8.35 3.75
CA LEU A 157 10.78 7.59 3.41
C LEU A 157 12.06 8.06 4.13
N GLU A 158 12.04 9.25 4.74
CA GLU A 158 13.07 9.81 5.63
C GLU A 158 13.03 9.20 7.04
#